data_AF-A0A6B3GXB5-F1
#
_entry.id   AF-A0A6B3GXB5-F1
#
_cell.length_a   1.000
_cell.length_b   1.000
_cell.length_c   1.000
_cell.angle_alpha   90.00
_cell.angle_beta   90.00
_cell.angle_gamma   90.00
#
_symmetry.space_group_name_H-M   'P 1'
#
loop_
_entity.id
_entity.type
_entity.pdbx_description
1 polymer ?
#
loop_
_entity_poly.entity_id
_entity_poly.type
_entity_poly.pdbx_seq_one_letter_code
_entity_poly.pdbx_strand_id
1 'polypeptide(L)'
;MHQLIASPYNGTFLIARPGSKGGMRIPRALYEELASTAESSSPLPAWLLDHARTAWNVDLAGAVMRDAVLVRPEIRLGYGRATYEINKGCNFNC
;
A
#
# COMPACT_ATOMS: atom_id res chain seq x y z
N MET A 1 3.69 1.06 -13.66
CA MET A 1 3.72 -0.02 -12.64
C MET A 1 3.98 0.66 -11.31
N HIS A 2 3.10 0.48 -10.31
CA HIS A 2 3.22 1.21 -9.03
C HIS A 2 4.43 0.71 -8.22
N GLN A 3 5.12 1.63 -7.55
CA GLN A 3 6.28 1.31 -6.70
C GLN A 3 5.87 0.92 -5.28
N LEU A 4 4.74 1.44 -4.80
CA LEU A 4 4.18 1.16 -3.49
C LEU A 4 2.72 0.71 -3.60
N ILE A 5 2.28 -0.07 -2.64
CA ILE A 5 0.89 -0.52 -2.50
C ILE A 5 0.44 -0.19 -1.08
N ALA A 6 -0.55 0.70 -0.94
CA ALA A 6 -1.26 0.93 0.30
C ALA A 6 -2.50 0.04 0.34
N SER A 7 -2.67 -0.75 1.41
CA SER A 7 -3.78 -1.69 1.52
C SER A 7 -4.29 -1.78 2.96
N PRO A 8 -5.62 -1.84 3.15
CA PRO A 8 -6.17 -2.37 4.38
C PRO A 8 -5.87 -3.87 4.46
N TYR A 9 -5.62 -4.36 5.66
CA TYR A 9 -5.37 -5.76 5.97
C TYR A 9 -5.79 -6.06 7.41
N ASN A 10 -6.81 -6.90 7.59
CA ASN A 10 -7.28 -7.40 8.89
C ASN A 10 -7.42 -6.31 9.98
N GLY A 11 -8.13 -5.21 9.67
CA GLY A 11 -8.33 -4.09 10.60
C GLY A 11 -7.12 -3.16 10.77
N THR A 12 -6.08 -3.34 9.97
CA THR A 12 -4.86 -2.51 9.95
C THR A 12 -4.62 -1.94 8.56
N PHE A 13 -3.73 -0.95 8.45
CA PHE A 13 -3.36 -0.35 7.18
C PHE A 13 -1.87 -0.52 6.95
N LEU A 14 -1.50 -1.02 5.78
CA LEU A 14 -0.14 -1.38 5.44
C LEU A 14 0.30 -0.69 4.15
N ILE A 15 1.58 -0.34 4.08
CA ILE A 15 2.27 0.01 2.84
C ILE A 15 3.30 -1.07 2.55
N ALA A 16 3.24 -1.62 1.34
CA ALA A 16 4.18 -2.63 0.86
C ALA A 16 4.88 -2.16 -0.42
N ARG A 17 6.13 -2.58 -0.59
CA ARG A 17 6.89 -2.42 -1.83
C ARG A 17 6.97 -3.78 -2.54
N PRO A 18 6.54 -3.91 -3.81
CA PRO A 18 6.75 -5.12 -4.60
C PRO A 18 8.24 -5.52 -4.62
N GLY A 19 8.51 -6.81 -4.39
CA GLY A 19 9.87 -7.35 -4.32
C GLY A 19 10.59 -7.15 -2.97
N SER A 20 9.98 -6.45 -2.01
CA SER A 20 10.47 -6.35 -0.63
C SER A 20 9.72 -7.29 0.30
N LYS A 21 10.42 -7.90 1.27
CA LYS A 21 9.79 -8.71 2.33
C LYS A 21 9.15 -7.87 3.43
N GLY A 22 9.53 -6.59 3.54
CA GLY A 22 9.07 -5.68 4.58
C GLY A 22 7.92 -4.79 4.14
N GLY A 23 6.98 -4.55 5.04
CA GLY A 23 5.90 -3.58 4.91
C GLY A 23 5.85 -2.67 6.14
N MET A 24 5.25 -1.49 6.00
CA MET A 24 5.04 -0.55 7.09
C MET A 24 3.58 -0.51 7.49
N ARG A 25 3.29 -0.61 8.78
CA ARG A 25 1.95 -0.36 9.31
C ARG A 25 1.75 1.14 9.56
N ILE A 26 0.64 1.68 9.07
CA ILE A 26 0.27 3.08 9.23
C ILE A 26 -1.06 3.22 9.99
N PRO A 27 -1.31 4.38 10.64
CA PRO A 27 -2.62 4.71 11.18
C PRO A 27 -3.67 4.90 10.07
N ARG A 28 -4.95 4.77 10.43
CA ARG A 28 -6.09 5.01 9.53
C ARG A 28 -6.02 6.40 8.86
N ALA A 29 -5.69 7.44 9.61
CA ALA A 29 -5.64 8.81 9.09
C ALA A 29 -4.67 8.96 7.91
N LEU A 30 -3.49 8.34 7.97
CA LEU A 30 -2.52 8.38 6.87
C LEU A 30 -3.01 7.56 5.67
N TYR A 31 -3.71 6.47 5.90
CA TYR A 31 -4.32 5.70 4.82
C TYR A 31 -5.44 6.49 4.12
N GLU A 32 -6.28 7.20 4.87
CA GLU A 32 -7.35 8.04 4.33
C GLU A 32 -6.80 9.21 3.52
N GLU A 33 -5.69 9.81 3.96
CA GLU A 33 -4.95 10.82 3.19
C GLU A 33 -4.54 10.26 1.82
N LEU A 34 -3.91 9.09 1.78
CA LEU A 34 -3.52 8.43 0.53
C LEU A 34 -4.73 8.05 -0.33
N ALA A 35 -5.81 7.54 0.27
CA ALA A 35 -7.02 7.16 -0.44
C ALA A 35 -7.72 8.37 -1.08
N SER A 36 -7.73 9.52 -0.40
CA SER A 36 -8.33 10.75 -0.92
C SER A 36 -7.59 11.33 -2.13
N THR A 37 -6.31 10.97 -2.31
CA THR A 37 -5.43 11.48 -3.37
C THR A 37 -4.93 10.40 -4.34
N ALA A 38 -5.45 9.17 -4.24
CA ALA A 38 -4.93 8.01 -4.97
C ALA A 38 -4.84 8.22 -6.50
N GLU A 39 -5.89 8.82 -7.08
CA GLU A 39 -5.97 9.07 -8.52
C GLU A 39 -5.46 10.46 -8.93
N SER A 40 -4.95 11.27 -8.00
CA SER A 40 -4.49 12.62 -8.31
C SER A 40 -3.06 12.63 -8.86
N SER A 41 -2.71 13.74 -9.53
CA SER A 41 -1.32 14.07 -9.85
C SER A 41 -0.63 14.82 -8.71
N SER A 42 -1.14 14.70 -7.48
CA SER A 42 -0.52 15.35 -6.32
C SER A 42 0.82 14.70 -6.02
N PRO A 43 1.80 15.47 -5.49
CA PRO A 43 3.02 14.91 -4.94
C PRO A 43 2.72 13.90 -3.82
N LEU A 44 3.64 12.96 -3.60
CA LEU A 44 3.54 12.05 -2.45
C LEU A 44 3.74 12.84 -1.14
N PRO A 45 3.04 12.47 -0.05
CA PRO A 45 3.26 13.05 1.26
C PRO A 45 4.71 12.91 1.73
N ALA A 46 5.24 13.92 2.41
CA ALA A 46 6.63 13.93 2.88
C ALA A 46 6.97 12.71 3.76
N TRP A 47 6.07 12.35 4.66
CA TRP A 47 6.23 11.18 5.51
C TRP A 47 6.42 9.89 4.71
N LEU A 48 5.74 9.75 3.56
CA LEU A 48 5.85 8.57 2.72
C LEU A 48 7.19 8.53 1.98
N LEU A 49 7.67 9.69 1.53
CA LEU A 49 9.00 9.82 0.90
C LEU A 49 10.12 9.44 1.88
N ASP A 50 10.06 9.97 3.10
CA ASP A 50 11.07 9.70 4.14
C ASP A 50 11.07 8.23 4.56
N HIS A 51 9.89 7.63 4.72
CA HIS A 51 9.78 6.20 5.00
C HIS A 51 10.24 5.33 3.84
N ALA A 52 9.94 5.69 2.58
CA ALA A 52 10.40 4.92 1.43
C ALA A 52 11.93 4.91 1.30
N ARG A 53 12.56 6.06 1.59
CA ARG A 53 14.02 6.18 1.66
C ARG A 53 14.59 5.36 2.81
N THR A 54 14.04 5.48 4.01
CA THR A 54 14.59 4.82 5.21
C THR A 54 14.38 3.31 5.20
N ALA A 55 13.20 2.83 4.81
CA ALA A 55 12.83 1.41 4.89
C ALA A 55 13.30 0.60 3.67
N TRP A 56 13.38 1.22 2.50
CA TRP A 56 13.62 0.52 1.24
C TRP A 56 14.71 1.12 0.36
N ASN A 57 15.37 2.21 0.79
CA ASN A 57 16.36 2.96 0.02
C ASN A 57 15.84 3.33 -1.38
N VAL A 58 14.57 3.74 -1.46
CA VAL A 58 13.92 4.18 -2.71
C VAL A 58 13.73 5.68 -2.68
N ASP A 59 14.16 6.35 -3.75
CA ASP A 59 13.80 7.74 -3.96
C ASP A 59 12.54 7.84 -4.83
N LEU A 60 11.50 8.44 -4.27
CA LEU A 60 10.22 8.70 -4.94
C LEU A 60 9.99 10.20 -5.16
N ALA A 61 11.03 11.02 -4.98
CA ALA A 61 10.94 12.45 -5.20
C ALA A 61 10.52 12.77 -6.64
N GLY A 62 9.59 13.71 -6.80
CA GLY A 62 9.04 14.11 -8.10
C GLY A 62 8.03 13.13 -8.69
N ALA A 63 7.80 11.96 -8.08
CA ALA A 63 6.72 11.09 -8.48
C ALA A 63 5.36 11.65 -8.01
N VAL A 64 4.30 11.26 -8.71
CA VAL A 64 2.92 11.62 -8.37
C VAL A 64 2.16 10.42 -7.84
N MET A 65 1.12 10.67 -7.04
CA MET A 65 0.31 9.64 -6.37
C MET A 65 -0.15 8.54 -7.33
N ARG A 66 -0.84 8.90 -8.42
CA ARG A 66 -1.40 7.95 -9.40
C ARG A 66 -0.40 7.00 -10.05
N ASP A 67 0.88 7.39 -10.14
CA ASP A 67 1.90 6.60 -10.82
C ASP A 67 2.73 5.77 -9.82
N ALA A 68 2.93 6.30 -8.62
CA ALA A 68 3.82 5.72 -7.62
C ALA A 68 3.10 4.78 -6.65
N VAL A 69 1.86 5.06 -6.29
CA VAL A 69 1.15 4.39 -5.18
C VAL A 69 -0.17 3.79 -5.65
N LEU A 70 -0.28 2.47 -5.55
CA LEU A 70 -1.56 1.79 -5.70
C LEU A 70 -2.29 1.76 -4.35
N VAL A 71 -3.42 2.46 -4.23
CA VAL A 71 -4.27 2.38 -3.02
C VAL A 71 -5.40 1.38 -3.25
N ARG A 72 -5.42 0.30 -2.48
CA ARG A 72 -6.49 -0.69 -2.53
C ARG A 72 -7.63 -0.25 -1.62
N PRO A 73 -8.89 -0.20 -2.10
CA PRO A 73 -10.01 0.26 -1.29
C PRO A 73 -10.28 -0.67 -0.11
N GLU A 74 -10.85 -0.12 0.96
CA GLU A 74 -11.41 -0.90 2.07
C GLU A 74 -12.70 -1.56 1.58
N ILE A 75 -12.71 -2.89 1.51
CA ILE A 75 -13.91 -3.63 1.16
C ILE A 75 -14.58 -4.17 2.42
N ARG A 76 -15.92 -4.12 2.46
CA ARG A 76 -16.74 -4.53 3.62
C ARG A 76 -16.41 -5.92 4.17
N LEU A 77 -15.93 -6.83 3.31
CA LEU A 77 -15.66 -8.22 3.68
C LEU A 77 -14.20 -8.47 4.09
N GLY A 78 -13.32 -7.46 4.03
CA GLY A 78 -11.93 -7.57 4.50
C GLY A 78 -10.99 -8.45 3.65
N TYR A 79 -11.46 -9.01 2.54
CA TYR A 79 -10.64 -9.84 1.65
C TYR A 79 -9.74 -8.99 0.74
N GLY A 80 -8.42 -9.12 0.85
CA GLY A 80 -7.52 -8.58 -0.17
C GLY A 80 -7.58 -9.46 -1.43
N ARG A 81 -7.19 -8.92 -2.60
CA ARG A 81 -7.07 -9.72 -3.83
C ARG A 81 -6.11 -10.91 -3.67
N ALA A 82 -5.10 -10.77 -2.79
CA ALA A 82 -4.22 -11.87 -2.37
C ALA A 82 -4.96 -12.97 -1.58
N THR A 83 -6.03 -12.65 -0.86
CA THR A 83 -6.86 -13.63 -0.15
C THR A 83 -7.78 -14.38 -1.13
N TYR A 84 -8.24 -13.72 -2.20
CA TYR A 84 -9.07 -14.35 -3.23
C TYR A 84 -8.30 -15.38 -4.07
N GLU A 85 -7.07 -15.06 -4.47
CA GLU A 85 -6.24 -15.99 -5.26
C GLU A 85 -5.67 -17.15 -4.42
N ILE A 86 -5.51 -16.97 -3.09
CA ILE A 86 -5.14 -18.07 -2.17
C ILE A 86 -6.33 -19.00 -1.88
N ASN A 87 -7.55 -18.45 -1.78
CA ASN A 87 -8.77 -19.23 -1.46
C ASN A 87 -9.36 -20.04 -2.62
N LYS A 88 -8.71 -20.08 -3.79
CA LYS A 88 -9.06 -20.97 -4.91
C LYS A 88 -8.21 -22.24 -4.98
N GLY A 89 -7.21 -22.42 -4.09
CA GLY A 89 -6.37 -23.61 -4.14
C GLY A 89 -5.27 -23.79 -3.10
N CYS A 90 -5.18 -22.98 -2.05
CA CYS A 90 -4.25 -23.26 -0.94
C CYS A 90 -4.97 -23.05 0.39
N ASN A 91 -5.65 -24.11 0.85
CA ASN A 91 -6.04 -24.24 2.24
C ASN A 91 -4.75 -24.35 3.06
N PHE A 92 -4.61 -23.51 4.09
CA PHE A 92 -3.55 -23.60 5.10
C PHE A 92 -3.64 -24.92 5.89
N ASN A 93 -3.24 -26.01 5.25
CA ASN A 93 -2.79 -27.23 5.91
C ASN A 93 -1.28 -27.34 5.72
N CYS A 94 -0.56 -26.37 6.28
CA CYS A 94 0.89 -26.40 6.44
C CYS A 94 1.21 -26.69 7.91
#